data_AF-A0A8H3F0Y2-F1
#
_entry.id   AF-A0A8H3F0Y2-F1
#
_cell.length_a   1.000
_cell.length_b   1.000
_cell.length_c   1.000
_cell.angle_alpha   90.00
_cell.angle_beta   90.00
_cell.angle_gamma   90.00
#
_symmetry.space_group_name_H-M   'P 1'
#
loop_
_entity.id
_entity.type
_entity.pdbx_description
1 polymer ?
#
loop_
_entity_poly.entity_id
_entity_poly.type
_entity_poly.pdbx_seq_one_letter_code
_entity_poly.pdbx_strand_id
1 'polypeptide(L)'
;MEEVVAIKWQSATPMPSHARRTKDPQWERKQQQREYRVAARREKRLRKADEKKQRKLNATILRRMTRNPEKYSKNASRNRIRACEAERRKIREAAMQQVRDLAAKHDPTGEMFNIGPVIVTEDGKARSEDAAKRWLAKQAKKIRAQAGEQQQTEENSNPTPAIEGDVEKAAKKEPIAKPQSEPKQPKDVLERPKPHIPDGIKLPSGEENWLTLWDLTDAEIEGRLARAKRKAAAQRKALRHAQQAGKVERRIARDEKRKIYRQLKETWKSIKGKSLHSDY
;
A
#
# COMPACT_ATOMS: atom_id res chain seq x y z
N MET A 1 -30.03 1.88 105.20
CA MET A 1 -31.32 2.07 104.52
C MET A 1 -30.99 2.49 103.10
N GLU A 2 -30.92 1.51 102.20
CA GLU A 2 -30.41 1.67 100.83
C GLU A 2 -31.56 1.94 99.88
N GLU A 3 -31.47 3.05 99.13
CA GLU A 3 -32.39 3.39 98.06
C GLU A 3 -32.05 2.56 96.81
N VAL A 4 -32.95 1.66 96.43
CA VAL A 4 -32.85 0.88 95.19
C VAL A 4 -33.54 1.64 94.07
N VAL A 5 -32.76 2.24 93.19
CA VAL A 5 -33.21 2.89 91.96
C VAL A 5 -33.63 1.82 90.93
N ALA A 6 -34.93 1.71 90.68
CA ALA A 6 -35.49 0.82 89.66
C ALA A 6 -35.25 1.36 88.24
N ILE A 7 -34.30 0.77 87.52
CA ILE A 7 -34.05 1.03 86.10
C ILE A 7 -35.17 0.41 85.27
N LYS A 8 -36.04 1.25 84.70
CA LYS A 8 -37.07 0.87 83.72
C LYS A 8 -36.38 0.46 82.41
N TRP A 9 -36.32 -0.84 82.15
CA TRP A 9 -35.97 -1.38 80.84
C TRP A 9 -37.07 -1.03 79.83
N GLN A 10 -36.80 -0.08 78.94
CA GLN A 10 -37.63 0.17 77.78
C GLN A 10 -37.48 -1.00 76.81
N SER A 11 -38.56 -1.75 76.60
CA SER A 11 -38.64 -2.83 75.63
C SER A 11 -38.32 -2.32 74.23
N ALA A 12 -37.26 -2.84 73.64
CA ALA A 12 -36.89 -2.61 72.26
C ALA A 12 -38.05 -3.02 71.33
N THR A 13 -38.58 -2.06 70.59
CA THR A 13 -39.54 -2.30 69.51
C THR A 13 -38.92 -3.24 68.48
N PRO A 14 -39.56 -4.37 68.12
CA PRO A 14 -39.05 -5.24 67.06
C PRO A 14 -39.06 -4.47 65.74
N MET A 15 -37.88 -4.27 65.15
CA MET A 15 -37.74 -3.69 63.82
C MET A 15 -38.57 -4.50 62.82
N PRO A 16 -39.36 -3.85 61.94
CA PRO A 16 -40.13 -4.55 60.94
C PRO A 16 -39.18 -5.34 60.05
N SER A 17 -39.35 -6.66 60.06
CA SER A 17 -38.63 -7.55 59.16
C SER A 17 -38.85 -7.04 57.74
N HIS A 18 -37.78 -6.60 57.08
CA HIS A 18 -37.84 -6.32 55.66
C HIS A 18 -38.32 -7.60 54.97
N ALA A 19 -39.60 -7.58 54.57
CA ALA A 19 -40.20 -8.61 53.77
C ALA A 19 -39.25 -8.89 52.60
N ARG A 20 -38.61 -10.06 52.61
CA ARG A 20 -37.98 -10.59 51.41
C ARG A 20 -39.10 -10.63 50.39
N ARG A 21 -39.14 -9.68 49.46
CA ARG A 21 -40.02 -9.73 48.29
C ARG A 21 -39.69 -11.05 47.59
N THR A 22 -40.44 -12.09 47.91
CA THR A 22 -40.45 -13.34 47.18
C THR A 22 -40.89 -12.96 45.78
N LYS A 23 -39.94 -12.89 44.85
CA LYS A 23 -40.23 -12.60 43.45
C LYS A 23 -41.29 -13.60 43.00
N ASP A 24 -42.32 -13.12 42.31
CA ASP A 24 -43.41 -13.99 41.86
C ASP A 24 -42.84 -15.19 41.09
N PRO A 25 -43.18 -16.44 41.45
CA PRO A 25 -42.65 -17.65 40.81
C PRO A 25 -42.87 -17.68 39.29
N GLN A 26 -43.88 -16.96 38.79
CA GLN A 26 -44.15 -16.81 37.36
C GLN A 26 -43.17 -15.87 36.65
N TRP A 27 -42.67 -14.83 37.32
CA TRP A 27 -41.67 -13.91 36.77
C TRP A 27 -40.33 -14.63 36.59
N GLU A 28 -39.93 -15.44 37.57
CA GLU A 28 -38.69 -16.23 37.51
C GLU A 28 -38.74 -17.27 36.39
N ARG A 29 -39.86 -17.99 36.22
CA ARG A 29 -40.08 -18.91 35.09
C ARG A 29 -39.99 -18.19 33.73
N LYS A 30 -40.55 -16.98 33.62
CA LYS A 30 -40.46 -16.18 32.38
C LYS A 30 -39.02 -15.73 32.08
N GLN A 31 -38.23 -15.35 33.10
CA GLN A 31 -36.81 -15.04 32.91
C GLN A 31 -35.99 -16.27 32.51
N GLN A 32 -36.18 -17.40 33.18
CA GLN A 32 -35.51 -18.66 32.83
C GLN A 32 -35.80 -19.08 31.38
N GLN A 33 -37.06 -18.97 30.93
CA GLN A 33 -37.40 -19.24 29.52
C GLN A 33 -36.74 -18.25 28.55
N ARG A 34 -36.66 -16.97 28.92
CA ARG A 34 -35.98 -15.95 28.11
C ARG A 34 -34.47 -16.24 28.01
N GLU A 35 -33.84 -16.59 29.12
CA GLU A 35 -32.44 -16.98 29.21
C GLU A 35 -32.17 -18.23 28.37
N TYR A 36 -33.02 -19.25 28.46
CA TYR A 36 -32.93 -20.46 27.63
C TYR A 36 -33.03 -20.12 26.13
N ARG A 37 -33.99 -19.26 25.74
CA ARG A 37 -34.12 -18.81 24.34
C ARG A 37 -32.89 -18.04 23.87
N VAL A 38 -32.32 -17.19 24.72
CA VAL A 38 -31.10 -16.43 24.40
C VAL A 38 -29.89 -17.35 24.32
N ALA A 39 -29.75 -18.31 25.23
CA ALA A 39 -28.69 -19.32 25.24
C ALA A 39 -28.75 -20.19 23.98
N ALA A 40 -29.93 -20.73 23.63
CA ALA A 40 -30.12 -21.51 22.41
C ALA A 40 -29.80 -20.69 21.13
N ARG A 41 -30.17 -19.40 21.11
CA ARG A 41 -29.78 -18.49 20.02
C ARG A 41 -28.27 -18.26 19.95
N ARG A 42 -27.59 -18.13 21.09
CA ARG A 42 -26.13 -17.98 21.17
C ARG A 42 -25.42 -19.26 20.72
N GLU A 43 -25.86 -20.42 21.19
CA GLU A 43 -25.32 -21.73 20.81
C GLU A 43 -25.48 -21.99 19.30
N LYS A 44 -26.67 -21.73 18.73
CA LYS A 44 -26.89 -21.83 17.28
C LYS A 44 -25.96 -20.90 16.48
N ARG A 45 -25.69 -19.68 16.99
CA ARG A 45 -24.74 -18.75 16.35
C ARG A 45 -23.30 -19.28 16.44
N LEU A 46 -22.89 -19.82 17.59
CA LEU A 46 -21.57 -20.41 17.78
C LEU A 46 -21.38 -21.63 16.87
N ARG A 47 -22.33 -22.56 16.85
CA ARG A 47 -22.30 -23.73 15.96
C ARG A 47 -22.15 -23.34 14.49
N LYS A 48 -22.93 -22.35 14.02
CA LYS A 48 -22.80 -21.80 12.65
C LYS A 48 -21.44 -21.15 12.41
N ALA A 49 -20.92 -20.41 13.39
CA ALA A 49 -19.60 -19.78 13.29
C ALA A 49 -18.49 -20.84 13.21
N ASP A 50 -18.56 -21.89 14.02
CA ASP A 50 -17.57 -22.97 14.05
C ASP A 50 -17.66 -23.85 12.81
N GLU A 51 -18.86 -24.17 12.33
CA GLU A 51 -19.04 -24.85 11.04
C GLU A 51 -18.41 -24.03 9.90
N LYS A 52 -18.59 -22.70 9.89
CA LYS A 52 -17.94 -21.82 8.92
C LYS A 52 -16.41 -21.82 9.07
N LYS A 53 -15.87 -21.87 10.30
CA LYS A 53 -14.43 -22.03 10.54
C LYS A 53 -13.92 -23.37 10.01
N GLN A 54 -14.65 -24.45 10.25
CA GLN A 54 -14.30 -25.79 9.76
C GLN A 54 -14.31 -25.85 8.23
N ARG A 55 -15.32 -25.29 7.56
CA ARG A 55 -15.34 -25.18 6.09
C ARG A 55 -14.11 -24.43 5.56
N LYS A 56 -13.72 -23.32 6.21
CA LYS A 56 -12.51 -22.57 5.85
C LYS A 56 -11.22 -23.37 6.10
N LEU A 57 -11.16 -24.10 7.21
CA LEU A 57 -10.04 -24.98 7.54
C LEU A 57 -9.91 -26.08 6.49
N ASN A 58 -11.00 -26.80 6.19
CA ASN A 58 -11.05 -27.86 5.18
C ASN A 58 -10.67 -27.34 3.79
N ALA A 59 -11.15 -26.16 3.40
CA ALA A 59 -10.73 -25.52 2.15
C ALA A 59 -9.23 -25.19 2.13
N THR A 60 -8.65 -24.79 3.27
CA THR A 60 -7.21 -24.52 3.39
C THR A 60 -6.40 -25.81 3.34
N ILE A 61 -6.86 -26.87 4.00
CA ILE A 61 -6.24 -28.20 3.95
C ILE A 61 -6.27 -28.73 2.51
N LEU A 62 -7.42 -28.68 1.84
CA LEU A 62 -7.55 -29.10 0.44
C LEU A 62 -6.59 -28.33 -0.47
N ARG A 63 -6.46 -27.01 -0.27
CA ARG A 63 -5.47 -26.20 -1.01
C ARG A 63 -4.04 -26.59 -0.72
N ARG A 64 -3.71 -27.00 0.51
CA ARG A 64 -2.36 -27.46 0.87
C ARG A 64 -2.07 -28.84 0.26
N MET A 65 -3.05 -29.75 0.32
CA MET A 65 -2.94 -31.09 -0.26
C MET A 65 -2.84 -31.07 -1.79
N THR A 66 -3.62 -30.22 -2.46
CA THR A 66 -3.62 -30.09 -3.93
C THR A 66 -2.53 -29.16 -4.46
N ARG A 67 -1.76 -28.50 -3.58
CA ARG A 67 -0.65 -27.63 -4.00
C ARG A 67 0.54 -28.50 -4.36
N ASN A 68 0.87 -28.58 -5.65
CA ASN A 68 2.13 -29.16 -6.13
C ASN A 68 3.33 -28.36 -5.58
N PRO A 69 4.12 -28.89 -4.62
CA PRO A 69 5.23 -28.15 -4.01
C PRO A 69 6.41 -27.97 -4.98
N GLU A 70 6.64 -28.89 -5.90
CA GLU A 70 7.75 -28.87 -6.87
C GLU A 70 7.65 -27.71 -7.85
N LYS A 71 6.42 -27.37 -8.27
CA LYS A 71 6.19 -26.19 -9.13
C LYS A 71 6.63 -24.90 -8.43
N TYR A 72 6.37 -24.77 -7.13
CA TYR A 72 6.68 -23.55 -6.38
C TYR A 72 8.14 -23.48 -5.92
N SER A 73 8.79 -24.61 -5.62
CA SER A 73 10.22 -24.64 -5.29
C SER A 73 11.08 -24.28 -6.52
N LYS A 74 10.79 -24.84 -7.71
CA LYS A 74 11.46 -24.49 -8.97
C LYS A 74 11.24 -23.02 -9.36
N ASN A 75 10.04 -22.48 -9.12
CA ASN A 75 9.76 -21.07 -9.35
C ASN A 75 10.49 -20.14 -8.36
N ALA A 76 10.71 -20.58 -7.12
CA ALA A 76 11.44 -19.80 -6.14
C ALA A 76 12.93 -19.63 -6.53
N SER A 77 13.60 -20.71 -6.92
CA SER A 77 14.99 -20.65 -7.41
C SER A 77 15.09 -19.83 -8.70
N ARG A 78 14.18 -20.04 -9.66
CA ARG A 78 14.14 -19.25 -10.90
C ARG A 78 13.93 -17.75 -10.63
N ASN A 79 13.03 -17.41 -9.72
CA ASN A 79 12.78 -16.01 -9.36
C ASN A 79 13.94 -15.39 -8.58
N ARG A 80 14.66 -16.18 -7.78
CA ARG A 80 15.91 -15.76 -7.11
C ARG A 80 16.97 -15.41 -8.15
N ILE A 81 17.25 -16.31 -9.10
CA ILE A 81 18.19 -16.09 -10.20
C ILE A 81 17.81 -14.84 -11.00
N ARG A 82 16.54 -14.72 -11.42
CA ARG A 82 16.05 -13.53 -12.16
C ARG A 82 16.22 -12.23 -11.37
N ALA A 83 16.02 -12.26 -10.06
CA ALA A 83 16.20 -11.08 -9.23
C ALA A 83 17.69 -10.69 -9.13
N CYS A 84 18.57 -11.68 -8.99
CA CYS A 84 20.02 -11.46 -9.01
C CYS A 84 20.47 -10.92 -10.38
N GLU A 85 20.03 -11.53 -11.48
CA GLU A 85 20.31 -11.06 -12.85
C GLU A 85 19.80 -9.63 -13.09
N ALA A 86 18.61 -9.29 -12.61
CA ALA A 86 18.05 -7.94 -12.74
C ALA A 86 18.88 -6.91 -11.98
N GLU A 87 19.35 -7.23 -10.76
CA GLU A 87 20.25 -6.36 -10.02
C GLU A 87 21.64 -6.30 -10.64
N ARG A 88 22.21 -7.42 -11.13
CA ARG A 88 23.46 -7.42 -11.90
C ARG A 88 23.35 -6.48 -13.10
N ARG A 89 22.26 -6.57 -13.85
CA ARG A 89 22.02 -5.71 -15.02
C ARG A 89 21.89 -4.23 -14.60
N LYS A 90 21.17 -3.96 -13.51
CA LYS A 90 21.05 -2.60 -12.94
C LYS A 90 22.40 -2.02 -12.50
N ILE A 91 23.24 -2.81 -11.82
CA ILE A 91 24.58 -2.40 -11.42
C ILE A 91 25.42 -2.10 -12.67
N ARG A 92 25.39 -2.98 -13.67
CA ARG A 92 26.14 -2.79 -14.92
C ARG A 92 25.68 -1.54 -15.68
N GLU A 93 24.37 -1.32 -15.77
CA GLU A 93 23.81 -0.13 -16.40
C GLU A 93 24.18 1.15 -15.66
N ALA A 94 24.11 1.14 -14.32
CA ALA A 94 24.48 2.27 -13.48
C ALA A 94 25.99 2.58 -13.56
N ALA A 95 26.84 1.56 -13.55
CA ALA A 95 28.28 1.70 -13.76
C ALA A 95 28.61 2.30 -15.13
N MET A 96 28.00 1.77 -16.21
CA MET A 96 28.16 2.36 -17.54
C MET A 96 27.68 3.82 -17.58
N GLN A 97 26.59 4.16 -16.90
CA GLN A 97 26.10 5.54 -16.86
C GLN A 97 27.05 6.45 -16.09
N GLN A 98 27.53 6.04 -14.92
CA GLN A 98 28.49 6.78 -14.12
C GLN A 98 29.75 7.08 -14.93
N VAL A 99 30.27 6.08 -15.65
CA VAL A 99 31.44 6.26 -16.51
C VAL A 99 31.15 7.14 -17.72
N ARG A 100 29.96 7.07 -18.33
CA ARG A 100 29.56 8.01 -19.39
C ARG A 100 29.47 9.44 -18.89
N ASP A 101 28.96 9.66 -17.69
CA ASP A 101 28.84 10.99 -17.11
C ASP A 101 30.23 11.59 -16.80
N LEU A 102 31.21 10.75 -16.47
CA LEU A 102 32.62 11.15 -16.35
C LEU A 102 33.26 11.39 -17.72
N ALA A 103 33.04 10.49 -18.68
CA ALA A 103 33.53 10.62 -20.05
C ALA A 103 33.02 11.91 -20.68
N ALA A 104 31.75 12.25 -20.53
CA ALA A 104 31.19 13.51 -21.01
C ALA A 104 31.92 14.77 -20.49
N LYS A 105 32.58 14.70 -19.33
CA LYS A 105 33.34 15.82 -18.74
C LYS A 105 34.81 15.81 -19.15
N HIS A 106 35.42 14.62 -19.26
CA HIS A 106 36.87 14.47 -19.42
C HIS A 106 37.28 14.02 -20.83
N ASP A 107 36.52 13.14 -21.47
CA ASP A 107 36.77 12.63 -22.81
C ASP A 107 35.46 12.17 -23.48
N PRO A 108 34.84 13.00 -24.33
CA PRO A 108 33.59 12.67 -25.00
C PRO A 108 33.75 11.56 -26.05
N THR A 109 34.98 11.23 -26.48
CA THR A 109 35.21 10.09 -27.38
C THR A 109 34.98 8.74 -26.68
N GLY A 110 35.15 8.71 -25.35
CA GLY A 110 34.93 7.56 -24.49
C GLY A 110 36.06 6.53 -24.50
N GLU A 111 37.11 6.76 -25.31
CA GLU A 111 38.23 5.83 -25.48
C GLU A 111 38.97 5.60 -24.16
N MET A 112 39.22 6.66 -23.39
CA MET A 112 39.87 6.55 -22.07
C MET A 112 39.12 5.66 -21.07
N PHE A 113 37.84 5.44 -21.29
CA PHE A 113 36.96 4.74 -20.37
C PHE A 113 36.49 3.36 -20.87
N ASN A 114 36.97 2.92 -22.04
CA ASN A 114 36.49 1.74 -22.77
C ASN A 114 34.99 1.81 -23.11
N ILE A 115 34.48 3.00 -23.44
CA ILE A 115 33.09 3.22 -23.86
C ILE A 115 33.10 3.87 -25.24
N GLY A 116 32.09 3.59 -26.07
CA GLY A 116 31.91 4.33 -27.33
C GLY A 116 31.59 5.81 -27.12
N PRO A 117 31.55 6.61 -28.20
CA PRO A 117 31.39 8.06 -28.13
C PRO A 117 30.13 8.50 -27.38
N VAL A 118 30.31 9.52 -26.55
CA VAL A 118 29.32 10.06 -25.62
C VAL A 118 28.92 11.47 -26.06
N ILE A 119 27.61 11.68 -26.20
CA ILE A 119 27.00 12.96 -26.56
C ILE A 119 26.19 13.44 -25.36
N VAL A 120 26.42 14.70 -24.97
CA VAL A 120 25.59 15.38 -23.96
C VAL A 120 24.36 15.94 -24.67
N THR A 121 23.19 15.43 -24.30
CA THR A 121 21.91 15.95 -24.79
C THR A 121 21.53 17.28 -24.13
N GLU A 122 20.61 18.04 -24.74
CA GLU A 122 20.07 19.31 -24.22
C GLU A 122 19.57 19.21 -22.76
N ASP A 123 19.08 18.03 -22.35
CA ASP A 123 18.67 17.72 -20.97
C ASP A 123 19.85 17.69 -19.96
N GLY A 124 21.08 17.96 -20.39
CA GLY A 124 22.30 17.81 -19.58
C GLY A 124 22.70 16.35 -19.31
N LYS A 125 22.06 15.37 -19.95
CA LYS A 125 22.32 13.94 -19.75
C LYS A 125 23.32 13.41 -20.78
N ALA A 126 24.34 12.69 -20.31
CA ALA A 126 25.30 12.00 -21.16
C ALA A 126 24.70 10.70 -21.71
N ARG A 127 24.72 10.51 -23.03
CA ARG A 127 24.20 9.32 -23.71
C ARG A 127 25.19 8.83 -24.76
N SER A 128 25.20 7.53 -25.03
CA SER A 128 25.96 7.03 -26.19
C SER A 128 25.36 7.55 -27.49
N GLU A 129 26.16 7.69 -28.55
CA GLU A 129 25.71 8.18 -29.84
C GLU A 129 24.45 7.44 -30.37
N ASP A 130 24.46 6.10 -30.34
CA ASP A 130 23.30 5.28 -30.72
C ASP A 130 22.06 5.55 -29.87
N ALA A 131 22.24 5.80 -28.58
CA ALA A 131 21.14 6.08 -27.66
C ALA A 131 20.59 7.49 -27.88
N ALA A 132 21.45 8.46 -28.22
CA ALA A 132 21.05 9.80 -28.63
C ALA A 132 20.24 9.74 -29.93
N LYS A 133 20.71 9.03 -30.98
CA LYS A 133 19.97 8.83 -32.24
C LYS A 133 18.59 8.21 -32.01
N ARG A 134 18.51 7.16 -31.19
CA ARG A 134 17.22 6.51 -30.83
C ARG A 134 16.30 7.43 -30.04
N TRP A 135 16.85 8.30 -29.19
CA TRP A 135 16.04 9.26 -28.44
C TRP A 135 15.52 10.38 -29.32
N LEU A 136 16.36 10.97 -30.16
CA LEU A 136 15.95 11.97 -31.15
C LEU A 136 14.87 11.40 -32.08
N ALA A 137 15.04 10.17 -32.57
CA ALA A 137 14.01 9.50 -33.36
C ALA A 137 12.69 9.30 -32.59
N LYS A 138 12.74 9.02 -31.29
CA LYS A 138 11.53 8.92 -30.45
C LYS A 138 10.88 10.28 -30.20
N GLN A 139 11.66 11.34 -29.99
CA GLN A 139 11.14 12.70 -29.85
C GLN A 139 10.49 13.16 -31.15
N ALA A 140 11.16 12.95 -32.29
CA ALA A 140 10.60 13.23 -33.61
C ALA A 140 9.29 12.47 -33.86
N LYS A 141 9.18 11.19 -33.43
CA LYS A 141 7.92 10.43 -33.51
C LYS A 141 6.81 11.02 -32.61
N LYS A 142 7.14 11.47 -31.40
CA LYS A 142 6.16 12.10 -30.50
C LYS A 142 5.66 13.43 -31.07
N ILE A 143 6.57 14.26 -31.58
CA ILE A 143 6.24 15.54 -32.23
C ILE A 143 5.33 15.29 -33.43
N ARG A 144 5.64 14.29 -34.28
CA ARG A 144 4.77 13.90 -35.41
C ARG A 144 3.40 13.39 -34.97
N ALA A 145 3.31 12.61 -33.89
CA ALA A 145 2.03 12.14 -33.37
C ALA A 145 1.16 13.30 -32.84
N GLN A 146 1.76 14.27 -32.14
CA GLN A 146 1.06 15.45 -31.64
C GLN A 146 0.65 16.41 -32.77
N ALA A 147 1.49 16.59 -33.79
CA ALA A 147 1.15 17.37 -34.98
C ALA A 147 0.05 16.72 -35.82
N GLY A 148 0.02 15.39 -35.91
CA GLY A 148 -1.05 14.64 -36.59
C GLY A 148 -2.39 14.69 -35.86
N GLU A 149 -2.40 14.78 -34.53
CA GLU A 149 -3.63 15.01 -33.75
C GLU A 149 -4.17 16.45 -33.90
N GLN A 150 -3.29 17.44 -34.12
CA GLN A 150 -3.70 18.83 -34.38
C GLN A 150 -4.31 19.00 -35.77
N GLN A 151 -3.83 18.29 -36.80
CA GLN A 151 -4.46 18.34 -38.13
C GLN A 151 -5.85 17.67 -38.17
N GLN A 152 -6.13 16.66 -37.32
CA GLN A 152 -7.47 16.06 -37.24
C GLN A 152 -8.50 16.88 -36.45
N THR A 153 -8.06 17.87 -35.67
CA THR A 153 -8.97 18.76 -34.93
C THR A 153 -9.31 20.04 -35.70
N GLU A 154 -8.55 20.43 -36.71
CA GLU A 154 -8.83 21.62 -37.53
C GLU A 154 -9.65 21.32 -38.80
N GLU A 155 -9.74 20.07 -39.28
CA GLU A 155 -10.56 19.72 -40.46
C GLU A 155 -12.02 19.34 -40.13
N ASN A 156 -12.46 19.41 -38.87
CA ASN A 156 -13.81 19.00 -38.44
C ASN A 156 -14.62 20.10 -37.73
N SER A 157 -14.61 21.31 -38.30
CA SER A 157 -15.54 22.39 -37.92
C SER A 157 -16.44 22.80 -39.08
N ASN A 158 -17.33 21.90 -39.51
CA ASN A 158 -18.55 22.25 -40.24
C ASN A 158 -19.75 21.60 -39.53
N PRO A 159 -20.76 22.37 -39.09
CA PRO A 159 -21.94 21.80 -38.43
C PRO A 159 -23.14 21.62 -39.38
N THR A 160 -23.96 20.62 -39.02
CA THR A 160 -25.40 20.37 -39.31
C THR A 160 -25.84 19.76 -40.66
N PRO A 161 -27.03 19.08 -40.73
CA PRO A 161 -27.69 18.23 -39.72
C PRO A 161 -28.35 16.91 -40.27
N ALA A 162 -28.64 15.99 -39.35
CA ALA A 162 -29.69 14.94 -39.29
C ALA A 162 -30.08 14.09 -40.53
N ILE A 163 -30.11 12.76 -40.36
CA ILE A 163 -31.29 11.86 -40.46
C ILE A 163 -30.86 10.38 -40.25
N GLU A 164 -31.47 9.77 -39.24
CA GLU A 164 -31.97 8.39 -39.05
C GLU A 164 -31.27 7.15 -39.64
N GLY A 165 -31.16 6.13 -38.78
CA GLY A 165 -31.35 4.72 -39.14
C GLY A 165 -30.10 3.94 -39.57
N ASP A 166 -29.48 3.19 -38.67
CA ASP A 166 -29.59 1.73 -38.70
C ASP A 166 -28.72 1.04 -37.64
N VAL A 167 -29.35 0.02 -37.04
CA VAL A 167 -28.79 -0.93 -36.10
C VAL A 167 -27.93 -1.93 -36.87
N GLU A 168 -26.99 -2.56 -36.17
CA GLU A 168 -26.16 -3.70 -36.60
C GLU A 168 -24.87 -3.39 -37.38
N LYS A 169 -23.82 -3.11 -36.61
CA LYS A 169 -22.50 -3.75 -36.82
C LYS A 169 -21.71 -3.73 -35.50
N ALA A 170 -22.15 -4.58 -34.58
CA ALA A 170 -21.28 -5.04 -33.51
C ALA A 170 -20.13 -5.85 -34.15
N ALA A 171 -19.06 -5.15 -34.52
CA ALA A 171 -17.82 -5.76 -34.96
C ALA A 171 -17.32 -6.68 -33.84
N LYS A 172 -17.51 -7.99 -34.04
CA LYS A 172 -16.80 -9.05 -33.32
C LYS A 172 -15.30 -8.75 -33.44
N LYS A 173 -14.73 -8.16 -32.39
CA LYS A 173 -13.27 -8.10 -32.21
C LYS A 173 -12.81 -9.52 -31.94
N GLU A 174 -12.39 -10.21 -33.00
CA GLU A 174 -11.60 -11.42 -32.85
C GLU A 174 -10.34 -11.09 -32.04
N PRO A 175 -9.96 -11.92 -31.05
CA PRO A 175 -8.70 -11.74 -30.36
C PRO A 175 -7.57 -12.04 -31.34
N ILE A 176 -6.89 -10.99 -31.81
CA ILE A 176 -5.64 -11.10 -32.57
C ILE A 176 -4.69 -11.99 -31.75
N ALA A 177 -4.53 -13.23 -32.20
CA ALA A 177 -3.58 -14.17 -31.64
C ALA A 177 -2.20 -13.52 -31.71
N LYS A 178 -1.60 -13.28 -30.54
CA LYS A 178 -0.23 -12.79 -30.45
C LYS A 178 0.65 -13.79 -31.21
N PRO A 179 1.42 -13.39 -32.24
CA PRO A 179 2.35 -14.29 -32.89
C PRO A 179 3.27 -14.85 -31.81
N GLN A 180 3.31 -16.17 -31.70
CA GLN A 180 4.26 -16.87 -30.84
C GLN A 180 5.65 -16.46 -31.32
N SER A 181 6.28 -15.54 -30.59
CA SER A 181 7.65 -15.14 -30.87
C SER A 181 8.51 -16.39 -30.69
N GLU A 182 9.12 -16.84 -31.78
CA GLU A 182 10.13 -17.89 -31.76
C GLU A 182 11.16 -17.59 -30.66
N PRO A 183 11.65 -18.62 -29.94
CA PRO A 183 12.69 -18.44 -28.95
C PRO A 183 13.93 -17.91 -29.68
N LYS A 184 14.15 -16.59 -29.62
CA LYS A 184 15.40 -15.97 -30.04
C LYS A 184 16.51 -16.76 -29.37
N GLN A 185 17.30 -17.46 -30.18
CA GLN A 185 18.46 -18.18 -29.68
C GLN A 185 19.28 -17.22 -28.80
N PRO A 186 19.84 -17.71 -27.69
CA PRO A 186 20.71 -16.89 -26.87
C PRO A 186 21.83 -16.42 -27.80
N LYS A 187 21.76 -15.15 -28.22
CA LYS A 187 22.92 -14.51 -28.83
C LYS A 187 24.00 -14.66 -27.77
N ASP A 188 25.11 -15.30 -28.12
CA ASP A 188 26.32 -15.23 -27.32
C ASP A 188 26.60 -13.73 -27.15
N VAL A 189 26.16 -13.21 -26.01
CA VAL A 189 26.41 -11.83 -25.64
C VAL A 189 27.87 -11.85 -25.29
N LEU A 190 28.73 -11.64 -26.29
CA LEU A 190 30.11 -11.21 -26.09
C LEU A 190 30.02 -10.14 -25.01
N GLU A 191 30.51 -10.47 -23.83
CA GLU A 191 30.35 -9.62 -22.67
C GLU A 191 30.95 -8.28 -23.05
N ARG A 192 30.13 -7.22 -22.99
CA ARG A 192 30.61 -5.88 -23.28
C ARG A 192 31.84 -5.63 -22.40
N PRO A 193 32.92 -5.05 -22.96
CA PRO A 193 34.12 -4.82 -22.18
C PRO A 193 33.77 -4.04 -20.91
N LYS A 194 34.36 -4.45 -19.80
CA LYS A 194 34.14 -3.80 -18.52
C LYS A 194 34.64 -2.36 -18.64
N PRO A 195 33.79 -1.36 -18.33
CA PRO A 195 34.24 0.03 -18.35
C PRO A 195 35.33 0.23 -17.28
N HIS A 196 36.27 1.11 -17.56
CA HIS A 196 37.39 1.41 -16.66
C HIS A 196 37.39 2.90 -16.33
N ILE A 197 37.73 3.26 -15.08
CA ILE A 197 37.97 4.66 -14.70
C ILE A 197 39.48 4.80 -14.52
N PRO A 198 40.15 5.67 -15.30
CA PRO A 198 41.57 5.95 -15.14
C PRO A 198 41.90 6.51 -13.76
N ASP A 199 43.08 6.16 -13.26
CA ASP A 199 43.61 6.66 -11.99
C ASP A 199 43.79 8.18 -12.05
N GLY A 200 43.11 8.91 -11.15
CA GLY A 200 43.15 10.39 -11.07
C GLY A 200 41.79 11.08 -11.20
N ILE A 201 40.78 10.39 -11.74
CA ILE A 201 39.41 10.94 -11.85
C ILE A 201 38.60 10.52 -10.62
N LYS A 202 38.31 11.49 -9.74
CA LYS A 202 37.52 11.24 -8.53
C LYS A 202 36.03 11.19 -8.84
N LEU A 203 35.35 10.20 -8.27
CA LEU A 203 33.89 10.14 -8.28
C LEU A 203 33.30 11.33 -7.50
N PRO A 204 32.13 11.85 -7.92
CA PRO A 204 31.43 12.88 -7.15
C PRO A 204 31.10 12.38 -5.74
N SER A 205 31.34 13.24 -4.74
CA SER A 205 31.21 12.91 -3.32
C SER A 205 29.79 12.42 -2.98
N GLY A 206 29.69 11.20 -2.43
CA GLY A 206 28.44 10.61 -1.94
C GLY A 206 27.75 9.61 -2.88
N GLU A 207 28.25 9.42 -4.10
CA GLU A 207 27.77 8.35 -4.98
C GLU A 207 28.48 7.02 -4.70
N GLU A 208 27.72 5.92 -4.68
CA GLU A 208 28.31 4.58 -4.61
C GLU A 208 29.14 4.34 -5.89
N ASN A 209 30.35 3.77 -5.73
CA ASN A 209 31.13 3.35 -6.88
C ASN A 209 30.47 2.11 -7.50
N TRP A 210 29.80 2.26 -8.63
CA TRP A 210 29.07 1.16 -9.26
C TRP A 210 30.01 0.14 -9.92
N LEU A 211 31.27 0.51 -10.21
CA LEU A 211 32.27 -0.42 -10.75
C LEU A 211 32.77 -1.40 -9.71
N THR A 212 32.92 -1.00 -8.45
CA THR A 212 33.28 -1.95 -7.38
C THR A 212 32.17 -2.95 -7.14
N LEU A 213 30.92 -2.57 -7.40
CA LEU A 213 29.76 -3.45 -7.32
C LEU A 213 29.63 -4.39 -8.54
N TRP A 214 30.41 -4.18 -9.60
CA TRP A 214 30.32 -4.94 -10.86
C TRP A 214 30.66 -6.42 -10.68
N ASP A 215 31.65 -6.71 -9.83
CA ASP A 215 32.17 -8.07 -9.60
C ASP A 215 31.54 -8.78 -8.40
N LEU A 216 30.40 -8.27 -7.90
CA LEU A 216 29.72 -8.90 -6.77
C LEU A 216 29.29 -10.33 -7.06
N THR A 217 29.47 -11.17 -6.05
CA THR A 217 28.98 -12.55 -6.03
C THR A 217 27.46 -12.58 -5.88
N ASP A 218 26.81 -13.68 -6.29
CA ASP A 218 25.35 -13.80 -6.15
C ASP A 218 24.89 -13.67 -4.70
N ALA A 219 25.68 -14.16 -3.74
CA ALA A 219 25.38 -14.06 -2.31
C ALA A 219 25.32 -12.60 -1.83
N GLU A 220 26.24 -11.74 -2.29
CA GLU A 220 26.27 -10.33 -1.91
C GLU A 220 25.12 -9.54 -2.56
N ILE A 221 24.80 -9.86 -3.82
CA ILE A 221 23.65 -9.29 -4.53
C ILE A 221 22.35 -9.64 -3.82
N GLU A 222 22.21 -10.88 -3.35
CA GLU A 222 21.07 -11.29 -2.54
C GLU A 222 21.01 -10.55 -1.21
N GLY A 223 22.14 -10.35 -0.54
CA GLY A 223 22.23 -9.52 0.65
C GLY A 223 21.77 -8.08 0.39
N ARG A 224 22.12 -7.50 -0.75
CA ARG A 224 21.65 -6.17 -1.18
C ARG A 224 20.14 -6.16 -1.45
N LEU A 225 19.62 -7.14 -2.18
CA LEU A 225 18.18 -7.33 -2.42
C LEU A 225 17.39 -7.47 -1.11
N ALA A 226 17.91 -8.25 -0.16
CA ALA A 226 17.29 -8.44 1.14
C ALA A 226 17.25 -7.13 1.94
N ARG A 227 18.35 -6.37 1.95
CA ARG A 227 18.40 -5.03 2.58
C ARG A 227 17.42 -4.06 1.93
N ALA A 228 17.33 -4.03 0.60
CA ALA A 228 16.37 -3.20 -0.13
C ALA A 228 14.91 -3.57 0.22
N LYS A 229 14.59 -4.87 0.27
CA LYS A 229 13.27 -5.37 0.69
C LYS A 229 12.94 -4.97 2.14
N ARG A 230 13.91 -5.07 3.05
CA ARG A 230 13.74 -4.65 4.45
C ARG A 230 13.49 -3.14 4.56
N LYS A 231 14.26 -2.31 3.85
CA LYS A 231 14.05 -0.85 3.79
C LYS A 231 12.65 -0.50 3.27
N ALA A 232 12.22 -1.12 2.17
CA ALA A 232 10.88 -0.90 1.61
C ALA A 232 9.76 -1.33 2.58
N ALA A 233 9.95 -2.44 3.30
CA ALA A 233 9.00 -2.89 4.32
C ALA A 233 8.93 -1.91 5.49
N ALA A 234 10.07 -1.40 5.97
CA ALA A 234 10.14 -0.39 7.02
C ALA A 234 9.45 0.91 6.60
N GLN A 235 9.69 1.40 5.39
CA GLN A 235 9.01 2.59 4.83
C GLN A 235 7.50 2.41 4.76
N ARG A 236 7.01 1.24 4.31
CA ARG A 236 5.58 0.93 4.31
C ARG A 236 4.98 0.91 5.71
N LYS A 237 5.70 0.36 6.69
CA LYS A 237 5.27 0.35 8.08
C LYS A 237 5.21 1.78 8.64
N ALA A 238 6.24 2.58 8.42
CA ALA A 238 6.28 3.99 8.81
C ALA A 238 5.12 4.79 8.21
N LEU A 239 4.84 4.60 6.91
CA LEU A 239 3.71 5.23 6.23
C LEU A 239 2.36 4.83 6.87
N ARG A 240 2.17 3.56 7.21
CA ARG A 240 0.95 3.10 7.91
C ARG A 240 0.81 3.75 9.30
N HIS A 241 1.90 3.87 10.05
CA HIS A 241 1.88 4.55 11.35
C HIS A 241 1.55 6.03 11.20
N ALA A 242 2.18 6.73 10.26
CA ALA A 242 1.87 8.13 9.96
C ALA A 242 0.39 8.33 9.59
N GLN A 243 -0.16 7.44 8.76
CA GLN A 243 -1.58 7.48 8.40
C GLN A 243 -2.51 7.21 9.59
N GLN A 244 -2.12 6.32 10.51
CA GLN A 244 -2.89 6.05 11.73
C GLN A 244 -2.82 7.24 12.70
N ALA A 245 -1.65 7.81 12.92
CA ALA A 245 -1.46 9.01 13.73
C ALA A 245 -2.32 10.16 13.21
N GLY A 246 -2.25 10.46 11.92
CA GLY A 246 -3.10 11.50 11.31
C GLY A 246 -4.61 11.20 11.40
N LYS A 247 -5.04 9.93 11.45
CA LYS A 247 -6.45 9.58 11.70
C LYS A 247 -6.86 9.86 13.15
N VAL A 248 -5.97 9.62 14.11
CA VAL A 248 -6.20 9.90 15.53
C VAL A 248 -6.26 11.41 15.75
N GLU A 249 -5.31 12.17 15.21
CA GLU A 249 -5.32 13.64 15.26
C GLU A 249 -6.62 14.22 14.69
N ARG A 250 -7.07 13.74 13.51
CA ARG A 250 -8.37 14.14 12.94
C ARG A 250 -9.58 13.73 13.77
N ARG A 251 -9.48 12.70 14.62
CA ARG A 251 -10.55 12.37 15.58
C ARG A 251 -10.52 13.35 16.75
N ILE A 252 -9.35 13.57 17.34
CA ILE A 252 -9.15 14.51 18.45
C ILE A 252 -9.63 15.91 18.05
N ALA A 253 -9.19 16.44 16.92
CA ALA A 253 -9.62 17.75 16.43
C ALA A 253 -11.14 17.84 16.18
N ARG A 254 -11.79 16.74 15.75
CA ARG A 254 -13.25 16.69 15.61
C ARG A 254 -13.95 16.66 16.96
N ASP A 255 -13.40 15.92 17.92
CA ASP A 255 -13.97 15.81 19.27
C ASP A 255 -13.79 17.11 20.05
N GLU A 256 -12.67 17.82 19.87
CA GLU A 256 -12.46 19.18 20.39
C GLU A 256 -13.46 20.18 19.80
N LYS A 257 -13.64 20.19 18.47
CA LYS A 257 -14.68 21.02 17.82
C LYS A 257 -16.07 20.73 18.39
N ARG A 258 -16.39 19.45 18.64
CA ARG A 258 -17.66 19.04 19.26
C ARG A 258 -17.77 19.50 20.72
N LYS A 259 -16.69 19.45 21.49
CA LYS A 259 -16.64 19.97 22.88
C LYS A 259 -16.88 21.47 22.91
N ILE A 260 -16.17 22.24 22.08
CA ILE A 260 -16.35 23.70 21.95
C ILE A 260 -17.80 24.01 21.59
N TYR A 261 -18.37 23.31 20.59
CA TYR A 261 -19.76 23.50 20.21
C TYR A 261 -20.75 23.20 21.34
N ARG A 262 -20.52 22.16 22.15
CA ARG A 262 -21.34 21.85 23.34
C ARG A 262 -21.25 22.96 24.39
N GLN A 263 -20.04 23.43 24.69
CA GLN A 263 -19.81 24.55 25.62
C GLN A 263 -20.50 25.83 25.12
N LEU A 264 -20.37 26.14 23.82
CA LEU A 264 -21.07 27.27 23.22
C LEU A 264 -22.59 27.10 23.36
N LYS A 265 -23.12 25.91 23.09
CA LYS A 265 -24.56 25.64 23.23
C LYS A 265 -25.05 25.80 24.68
N GLU A 266 -24.25 25.40 25.67
CA GLU A 266 -24.56 25.56 27.09
C GLU A 266 -24.51 27.02 27.53
N THR A 267 -23.51 27.79 27.09
CA THR A 267 -23.45 29.25 27.35
C THR A 267 -24.64 29.97 26.72
N TRP A 268 -25.01 29.64 25.49
CA TRP A 268 -26.22 30.16 24.84
C TRP A 268 -27.51 29.82 25.61
N LYS A 269 -27.62 28.59 26.14
CA LYS A 269 -28.75 28.21 27.01
C LYS A 269 -28.77 29.00 28.31
N SER A 270 -27.61 29.22 28.95
CA SER A 270 -27.49 30.06 30.15
C SER A 270 -27.93 31.49 29.88
N ILE A 271 -27.50 32.09 28.76
CA ILE A 271 -27.88 33.45 28.37
C ILE A 271 -29.39 33.54 28.15
N LYS A 272 -29.98 32.62 27.37
CA LYS A 272 -31.44 32.56 27.16
C LYS A 272 -32.25 32.25 28.42
N GLY A 273 -31.71 31.43 29.32
CA GLY A 273 -32.37 31.09 30.58
C GLY A 273 -32.37 32.25 31.57
N LYS A 274 -31.28 33.03 31.62
CA LYS A 274 -31.17 34.25 32.44
C LYS A 274 -32.04 35.39 31.89
N SER A 275 -32.19 35.52 30.57
CA SER A 275 -33.08 36.53 29.98
C SER A 275 -34.56 36.30 30.25
N LEU A 276 -34.95 35.13 30.76
CA LEU A 276 -36.34 34.81 31.15
C LEU A 276 -36.61 35.02 32.64
N HIS A 277 -35.59 35.29 33.46
CA HIS A 277 -35.71 35.44 34.92
C HIS A 277 -35.22 36.81 35.42
N SER A 278 -34.93 37.77 34.52
CA SER A 278 -34.39 39.10 34.88
C SER A 278 -35.45 40.21 34.92
N ASP A 279 -36.72 39.92 34.62
CA ASP A 279 -37.80 40.92 34.54
C ASP A 279 -38.96 40.66 35.53
N TYR A 280 -38.65 40.17 36.73
CA TYR A 280 -39.61 40.14 37.86
C TYR A 280 -38.95 40.59 39.14
#